data_AF-A0A8C9UP29-F1
#
_entry.id   AF-A0A8C9UP29-F1
#
_cell.length_a   1.000
_cell.length_b   1.000
_cell.length_c   1.000
_cell.angle_alpha   90.00
_cell.angle_beta   90.00
_cell.angle_gamma   90.00
#
_symmetry.space_group_name_H-M   'P 1'
#
loop_
_entity.id
_entity.type
_entity.pdbx_description
1 polymer ?
#
loop_
_entity_poly.entity_id
_entity_poly.type
_entity_poly.pdbx_seq_one_letter_code
_entity_poly.pdbx_strand_id
1 'polypeptide(L)'
;MAPPSRRCLLLMGALGVFAFDRFTQGQKNSTLIFTKENTIRNCSCSAEIQDCDYSLANLMCSCKTVLPFAIERTSYNGHLTIWFTDTTALGRLLNFTLVRDLKLSLCSSNTLPTEYLAICGLERLRINSEAKHPSPEQSLLIHSGGDKDSNSKEKPVSLHKDWQTCMYVSFLDMALFNRDSSLKSYSIENIASIANDFPDFSYFKTFPMSSNKSYVVTVIY
;
A
#
# COMPACT_ATOMS: atom_id res chain seq x y z
N MET A 1 -47.48 30.26 -18.16
CA MET A 1 -46.35 29.51 -17.57
C MET A 1 -46.28 29.86 -16.11
N ALA A 2 -46.59 28.92 -15.21
CA ALA A 2 -46.58 29.16 -13.76
C ALA A 2 -45.13 29.06 -13.23
N PRO A 3 -44.69 29.95 -12.33
CA PRO A 3 -43.34 29.89 -11.78
C PRO A 3 -43.20 28.66 -10.85
N PRO A 4 -42.04 28.01 -10.82
CA PRO A 4 -41.83 26.87 -9.94
C PRO A 4 -41.90 27.29 -8.47
N SER A 5 -42.58 26.46 -7.67
CA SER A 5 -42.76 26.63 -6.24
C SER A 5 -41.42 26.75 -5.51
N ARG A 6 -41.34 27.70 -4.57
CA ARG A 6 -40.16 28.02 -3.72
C ARG A 6 -39.60 26.80 -2.97
N ARG A 7 -40.43 25.76 -2.73
CA ARG A 7 -40.01 24.49 -2.14
C ARG A 7 -39.15 23.61 -3.07
N CYS A 8 -39.40 23.64 -4.39
CA CYS A 8 -38.60 22.88 -5.37
C CYS A 8 -37.18 23.42 -5.50
N LEU A 9 -37.02 24.75 -5.44
CA LEU A 9 -35.69 25.39 -5.52
C LEU A 9 -34.82 25.07 -4.29
N LEU A 10 -35.43 25.00 -3.11
CA LEU A 10 -34.71 24.63 -1.87
C LEU A 10 -34.29 23.15 -1.85
N LEU A 11 -35.11 22.25 -2.41
CA LEU A 11 -34.78 20.83 -2.53
C LEU A 11 -33.62 20.58 -3.50
N MET A 12 -33.55 21.31 -4.62
CA MET A 12 -32.41 21.23 -5.54
C MET A 12 -31.13 21.81 -4.93
N GLY A 13 -31.24 22.88 -4.14
CA GLY A 13 -30.10 23.44 -3.40
C GLY A 13 -29.56 22.49 -2.33
N ALA A 14 -30.45 21.82 -1.59
CA ALA A 14 -30.04 20.85 -0.57
C ALA A 14 -29.41 19.59 -1.19
N LEU A 15 -29.96 19.05 -2.28
CA LEU A 15 -29.38 17.90 -2.99
C LEU A 15 -27.99 18.21 -3.58
N GLY A 16 -27.77 19.45 -4.03
CA GLY A 16 -26.44 19.91 -4.48
C GLY A 16 -25.42 19.94 -3.35
N VAL A 17 -25.81 20.43 -2.16
CA VAL A 17 -24.91 20.49 -0.99
C VAL A 17 -24.61 19.09 -0.43
N PHE A 18 -25.59 18.19 -0.36
CA PHE A 18 -25.36 16.80 0.08
C PHE A 18 -24.52 15.97 -0.90
N ALA A 19 -24.57 16.27 -2.21
CA ALA A 19 -23.71 15.63 -3.19
C ALA A 19 -22.25 16.11 -3.06
N PHE A 20 -22.02 17.41 -2.81
CA PHE A 20 -20.67 17.93 -2.57
C PHE A 20 -20.07 17.46 -1.25
N ASP A 21 -20.89 17.33 -0.19
CA ASP A 21 -20.39 16.89 1.13
C ASP A 21 -20.04 15.39 1.17
N ARG A 22 -20.70 14.57 0.34
CA ARG A 22 -20.27 13.17 0.14
C ARG A 22 -19.00 13.01 -0.69
N PHE A 23 -18.63 14.01 -1.50
CA PHE A 23 -17.35 14.04 -2.20
C PHE A 23 -16.19 14.50 -1.30
N THR A 24 -16.47 15.23 -0.22
CA THR A 24 -15.46 15.69 0.76
C THR A 24 -15.35 14.77 1.97
N GLN A 25 -16.36 13.96 2.27
CA GLN A 25 -16.39 13.00 3.38
C GLN A 25 -15.60 11.71 3.11
N GLY A 26 -14.34 11.86 2.71
CA GLY A 26 -13.43 10.74 2.48
C GLY A 26 -11.96 11.13 2.35
N GLN A 27 -11.58 12.36 2.70
CA GLN A 27 -10.22 12.86 2.55
C GLN A 27 -9.30 12.28 3.64
N LYS A 28 -9.03 10.97 3.55
CA LYS A 28 -7.89 10.37 4.22
C LYS A 28 -6.65 10.96 3.56
N ASN A 29 -5.83 11.68 4.32
CA ASN A 29 -4.51 12.13 3.86
C ASN A 29 -3.75 10.90 3.33
N SER A 30 -3.61 10.79 2.01
CA SER A 30 -2.88 9.68 1.39
C SER A 30 -1.40 10.00 1.48
N THR A 31 -0.61 9.06 1.98
CA THR A 31 0.84 9.21 1.97
C THR A 31 1.34 8.78 0.60
N LEU A 32 2.00 9.70 -0.11
CA LEU A 32 2.69 9.43 -1.36
C LEU A 32 4.19 9.49 -1.12
N ILE A 33 4.90 8.42 -1.44
CA ILE A 33 6.36 8.39 -1.42
C ILE A 33 6.86 8.16 -2.83
N PHE A 34 7.86 8.94 -3.25
CA PHE A 34 8.52 8.66 -4.52
C PHE A 34 10.01 8.96 -4.48
N THR A 35 10.75 8.28 -5.35
CA THR A 35 12.19 8.49 -5.52
C THR A 35 12.46 9.19 -6.84
N LYS A 36 13.22 10.28 -6.79
CA LYS A 36 13.71 10.99 -7.98
C LYS A 36 15.15 11.42 -7.74
N GLU A 37 16.06 11.05 -8.63
CA GLU A 37 17.46 11.47 -8.59
C GLU A 37 18.14 11.20 -7.22
N ASN A 38 17.94 10.00 -6.67
CA ASN A 38 18.43 9.55 -5.35
C ASN A 38 17.86 10.31 -4.13
N THR A 39 16.88 11.18 -4.32
CA THR A 39 16.14 11.82 -3.23
C THR A 39 14.81 11.14 -3.01
N ILE A 40 14.43 10.94 -1.74
CA ILE A 40 13.12 10.41 -1.38
C ILE A 40 12.22 11.58 -0.99
N ARG A 41 11.05 11.66 -1.62
CA ARG A 41 10.01 12.65 -1.31
C ARG A 41 8.89 11.96 -0.55
N ASN A 42 8.54 12.50 0.61
CA ASN A 42 7.39 12.08 1.39
C ASN A 42 6.35 13.19 1.32
N CYS A 43 5.22 12.89 0.72
CA CYS A 43 4.18 13.82 0.38
C CYS A 43 2.88 13.46 1.09
N SER A 44 2.20 14.47 1.63
CA SER A 44 0.81 14.36 2.07
C SER A 44 -0.07 15.00 1.00
N CYS A 45 -0.92 14.19 0.37
CA CYS A 45 -1.86 14.62 -0.66
C CYS A 45 -3.29 14.59 -0.12
N SER A 46 -4.09 15.56 -0.54
CA SER A 46 -5.52 15.64 -0.22
C SER A 46 -6.39 14.87 -1.22
N ALA A 47 -5.84 14.50 -2.38
CA ALA A 47 -6.49 13.68 -3.38
C ALA A 47 -5.47 12.71 -4.00
N GLU A 48 -5.97 11.66 -4.64
CA GLU A 48 -5.13 10.77 -5.44
C GLU A 48 -4.55 11.54 -6.64
N ILE A 49 -3.25 11.41 -6.85
CA ILE A 49 -2.53 12.03 -7.96
C ILE A 49 -2.35 10.98 -9.04
N GLN A 50 -2.42 11.39 -10.31
CA GLN A 50 -2.07 10.54 -11.43
C GLN A 50 -0.69 9.93 -11.21
N ASP A 51 -0.60 8.60 -11.32
CA ASP A 51 0.64 7.88 -11.09
C ASP A 51 1.77 8.43 -11.97
N CYS A 52 2.96 8.52 -11.39
CA CYS A 52 4.19 8.94 -12.05
C CYS A 52 4.24 10.41 -12.53
N ASP A 53 3.20 11.22 -12.26
CA ASP A 53 3.26 12.68 -12.49
C ASP A 53 3.90 13.41 -11.29
N TYR A 54 5.24 13.42 -11.27
CA TYR A 54 6.02 14.09 -10.23
C TYR A 54 5.77 15.60 -10.17
N SER A 55 5.47 16.24 -11.31
CA SER A 55 5.27 17.69 -11.37
C SER A 55 3.94 18.05 -10.70
N LEU A 56 2.89 17.30 -11.00
CA LEU A 56 1.57 17.45 -10.39
C LEU A 56 1.62 17.14 -8.89
N ALA A 57 2.34 16.09 -8.48
CA ALA A 57 2.50 15.76 -7.07
C ALA A 57 3.17 16.89 -6.27
N ASN A 58 4.24 17.49 -6.82
CA ASN A 58 4.92 18.60 -6.15
C ASN A 58 4.06 19.88 -6.07
N LEU A 59 3.11 20.05 -7.00
CA LEU A 59 2.19 21.19 -7.02
C LEU A 59 1.01 21.00 -6.07
N MET A 60 0.44 19.80 -6.02
CA MET A 60 -0.81 19.52 -5.31
C MET A 60 -0.61 18.95 -3.90
N CYS A 61 0.57 18.43 -3.57
CA CYS A 61 0.84 17.80 -2.28
C CYS A 61 1.87 18.58 -1.46
N SER A 62 1.78 18.45 -0.15
CA SER A 62 2.81 18.96 0.76
C SER A 62 3.94 17.94 0.85
N CYS A 63 5.04 18.17 0.13
CA CYS A 63 6.18 17.26 0.03
C CYS A 63 7.38 17.71 0.84
N LYS A 64 8.05 16.76 1.51
CA LYS A 64 9.33 16.95 2.18
C LYS A 64 10.37 15.99 1.63
N THR A 65 11.60 16.47 1.43
CA THR A 65 12.74 15.59 1.14
C THR A 65 13.17 14.90 2.41
N VAL A 66 13.34 13.59 2.37
CA VAL A 66 13.83 12.80 3.48
C VAL A 66 15.11 12.08 3.05
N LEU A 67 16.07 12.00 3.96
CA LEU A 67 17.29 11.26 3.71
C LEU A 67 16.97 9.76 3.60
N PRO A 68 17.62 9.01 2.68
CA PRO A 68 17.36 7.59 2.47
C PRO A 68 17.45 6.72 3.73
N PHE A 69 18.27 7.13 4.71
CA PHE A 69 18.46 6.43 5.98
C PHE A 69 17.55 6.93 7.11
N ALA A 70 16.84 8.04 6.92
CA ALA A 70 15.95 8.62 7.93
C ALA A 70 14.51 8.08 7.85
N ILE A 71 14.22 7.20 6.88
CA ILE A 71 12.91 6.53 6.73
C ILE A 71 12.98 5.15 7.40
N GLU A 72 13.35 5.11 8.67
CA GLU A 72 13.11 3.94 9.52
C GLU A 72 11.68 4.02 10.07
N ARG A 73 10.68 4.01 9.17
CA ARG A 73 9.29 3.85 9.59
C ARG A 73 8.97 2.37 9.62
N THR A 74 8.71 1.86 10.82
CA THR A 74 8.29 0.48 11.05
C THR A 74 6.84 0.23 10.64
N SER A 75 6.03 1.29 10.50
CA SER A 75 4.62 1.20 10.14
C SER A 75 4.08 2.41 9.39
N TYR A 76 3.07 2.18 8.56
CA TYR A 76 2.23 3.20 7.93
C TYR A 76 0.76 2.94 8.24
N ASN A 77 0.11 3.88 8.93
CA ASN A 77 -1.26 3.71 9.48
C ASN A 77 -2.38 4.08 8.49
N GLY A 78 -2.12 4.09 7.18
CA GLY A 78 -3.10 4.51 6.17
C GLY A 78 -2.78 3.98 4.77
N HIS A 79 -3.48 4.52 3.77
CA HIS A 79 -3.19 4.21 2.37
C HIS A 79 -1.83 4.81 1.98
N LEU A 80 -0.92 3.92 1.62
CA LEU A 80 0.42 4.26 1.16
C LEU A 80 0.51 4.04 -0.34
N THR A 81 0.78 5.11 -1.08
CA THR A 81 1.16 5.03 -2.50
C THR A 81 2.66 5.21 -2.61
N ILE A 82 3.34 4.33 -3.33
CA ILE A 82 4.76 4.48 -3.67
C ILE A 82 4.96 4.45 -5.17
N TRP A 83 5.60 5.49 -5.69
CA TRP A 83 6.11 5.53 -7.05
C TRP A 83 7.61 5.23 -7.03
N PHE A 84 8.02 4.24 -7.81
CA PHE A 84 9.40 3.77 -7.79
C PHE A 84 9.92 3.49 -9.19
N THR A 85 11.24 3.52 -9.33
CA THR A 85 11.94 3.20 -10.58
C THR A 85 12.97 2.08 -10.40
N ASP A 86 13.32 1.76 -9.15
CA ASP A 86 14.36 0.82 -8.72
C ASP A 86 13.85 -0.01 -7.52
N THR A 87 14.06 -1.33 -7.56
CA THR A 87 13.65 -2.27 -6.51
C THR A 87 14.48 -2.10 -5.25
N THR A 88 15.74 -1.65 -5.36
CA THR A 88 16.63 -1.50 -4.21
C THR A 88 16.12 -0.43 -3.25
N ALA A 89 15.77 0.74 -3.77
CA ALA A 89 15.19 1.82 -2.96
C ALA A 89 13.84 1.41 -2.35
N LEU A 90 13.01 0.68 -3.10
CA LEU A 90 11.73 0.16 -2.60
C LEU A 90 11.92 -0.83 -1.46
N GLY A 91 12.89 -1.75 -1.59
CA GLY A 91 13.26 -2.71 -0.56
C GLY A 91 13.67 -2.05 0.75
N ARG A 92 14.42 -0.94 0.70
CA ARG A 92 14.78 -0.18 1.91
C ARG A 92 13.59 0.48 2.60
N LEU A 93 12.54 0.80 1.85
CA LEU A 93 11.34 1.48 2.36
C LEU A 93 10.30 0.52 2.95
N LEU A 94 10.20 -0.68 2.40
CA LEU A 94 9.07 -1.58 2.66
C LEU A 94 9.45 -2.93 3.25
N ASN A 95 10.71 -3.36 3.18
CA ASN A 95 11.08 -4.67 3.73
C ASN A 95 10.79 -4.71 5.24
N PHE A 96 9.87 -5.60 5.61
CA PHE A 96 9.37 -5.80 6.96
C PHE A 96 8.68 -4.58 7.57
N THR A 97 8.15 -3.70 6.72
CA THR A 97 7.33 -2.58 7.15
C THR A 97 5.87 -2.99 7.24
N LEU A 98 5.19 -2.56 8.31
CA LEU A 98 3.76 -2.78 8.49
C LEU A 98 2.93 -1.82 7.63
N VAL A 99 2.26 -2.33 6.60
CA VAL A 99 1.41 -1.57 5.68
C VAL A 99 0.18 -2.39 5.33
N ARG A 100 -1.02 -1.84 5.59
CA ARG A 100 -2.30 -2.54 5.31
C ARG A 100 -2.81 -2.33 3.89
N ASP A 101 -2.79 -1.10 3.39
CA ASP A 101 -3.27 -0.74 2.05
C ASP A 101 -2.13 -0.06 1.29
N LEU A 102 -1.59 -0.78 0.31
CA LEU A 102 -0.42 -0.39 -0.45
C LEU A 102 -0.77 -0.28 -1.94
N LYS A 103 -0.41 0.84 -2.55
CA LYS A 103 -0.37 1.02 -4.01
C LYS A 103 1.08 1.21 -4.45
N LEU A 104 1.52 0.40 -5.40
CA LEU A 104 2.85 0.47 -5.99
C LEU A 104 2.74 0.81 -7.47
N SER A 105 3.43 1.85 -7.91
CA SER A 105 3.46 2.26 -9.32
C SER A 105 4.91 2.28 -9.83
N LEU A 106 5.22 1.41 -10.80
CA LEU A 106 6.51 1.43 -11.49
C LEU A 106 6.52 2.56 -12.53
N CYS A 107 7.35 3.58 -12.31
CA CYS A 107 7.46 4.78 -13.14
C CYS A 107 8.68 4.75 -14.06
N SER A 108 9.04 3.56 -14.54
CA SER A 108 10.11 3.35 -15.51
C SER A 108 9.73 2.26 -16.49
N SER A 109 10.33 2.27 -17.68
CA SER A 109 10.14 1.23 -18.69
C SER A 109 11.07 0.03 -18.50
N ASN A 110 11.75 -0.06 -17.35
CA ASN A 110 12.74 -1.10 -17.09
C ASN A 110 12.06 -2.42 -16.73
N THR A 111 12.65 -3.52 -17.16
CA THR A 111 12.27 -4.84 -16.64
C THR A 111 12.85 -5.01 -15.25
N LEU A 112 12.01 -5.38 -14.30
CA LEU A 112 12.44 -5.69 -12.93
C LEU A 112 12.94 -7.13 -12.84
N PRO A 113 13.96 -7.39 -12.00
CA PRO A 113 14.42 -8.75 -11.73
C PRO A 113 13.38 -9.54 -10.92
N THR A 114 13.49 -10.87 -10.94
CA THR A 114 12.76 -11.77 -10.04
C THR A 114 13.37 -11.71 -8.65
N GLU A 115 13.00 -10.67 -7.91
CA GLU A 115 13.33 -10.43 -6.51
C GLU A 115 12.05 -10.33 -5.69
N TYR A 116 12.11 -10.63 -4.39
CA TYR A 116 10.94 -10.56 -3.53
C TYR A 116 11.03 -9.37 -2.57
N LEU A 117 9.91 -8.69 -2.42
CA LEU A 117 9.71 -7.67 -1.38
C LEU A 117 8.86 -8.26 -0.25
N ALA A 118 9.33 -8.12 1.00
CA ALA A 118 8.64 -8.67 2.17
C ALA A 118 7.86 -7.56 2.90
N ILE A 119 6.54 -7.66 2.97
CA ILE A 119 5.66 -6.63 3.58
C ILE A 119 4.87 -7.24 4.73
N CYS A 120 4.76 -6.53 5.84
CA CYS A 120 3.98 -6.98 7.00
C CYS A 120 2.54 -6.46 6.95
N GLY A 121 1.58 -7.33 7.27
CA GLY A 121 0.18 -6.95 7.53
C GLY A 121 -0.60 -6.41 6.32
N LEU A 122 -0.22 -6.81 5.12
CA LEU A 122 -0.87 -6.37 3.88
C LEU A 122 -2.27 -6.97 3.73
N GLU A 123 -3.27 -6.10 3.58
CA GLU A 123 -4.69 -6.45 3.38
C GLU A 123 -5.13 -6.14 1.94
N ARG A 124 -4.60 -5.07 1.34
CA ARG A 124 -4.87 -4.64 -0.02
C ARG A 124 -3.59 -4.24 -0.73
N LEU A 125 -3.40 -4.79 -1.92
CA LEU A 125 -2.35 -4.41 -2.85
C LEU A 125 -2.95 -3.87 -4.14
N ARG A 126 -2.48 -2.71 -4.59
CA ARG A 126 -2.70 -2.20 -5.94
C ARG A 126 -1.37 -2.06 -6.66
N ILE A 127 -1.32 -2.46 -7.91
CA ILE A 127 -0.14 -2.34 -8.75
C ILE A 127 -0.47 -1.58 -10.02
N ASN A 128 0.43 -0.70 -10.39
CA ASN A 128 0.44 -0.05 -11.68
C ASN A 128 1.87 -0.03 -12.24
N SER A 129 2.01 0.06 -13.55
CA SER A 129 3.30 0.07 -14.23
C SER A 129 3.19 0.89 -15.51
N GLU A 130 4.15 1.78 -15.74
CA GLU A 130 4.36 2.44 -17.02
C GLU A 130 5.13 1.54 -18.01
N ALA A 131 4.87 0.23 -17.97
CA ALA A 131 5.40 -0.70 -18.96
C ALA A 131 5.05 -0.27 -20.39
N LYS A 132 5.78 -0.83 -21.37
CA LYS A 132 5.64 -0.54 -22.82
C LYS A 132 4.20 -0.60 -23.37
N HIS A 133 3.29 -1.26 -22.66
CA HIS A 133 1.87 -1.28 -22.96
C HIS A 133 1.06 -0.75 -21.76
N PRO A 134 0.19 0.25 -21.95
CA PRO A 134 -0.77 0.67 -20.94
C PRO A 134 -1.66 -0.52 -20.58
N SER A 135 -1.58 -0.99 -19.34
CA SER A 135 -2.51 -1.95 -18.77
C SER A 135 -3.27 -1.27 -17.63
N PRO A 136 -4.51 -1.71 -17.36
CA PRO A 136 -5.25 -1.21 -16.21
C PRO A 136 -4.51 -1.54 -14.91
N GLU A 137 -4.75 -0.72 -13.89
CA GLU A 137 -4.37 -1.01 -12.50
C GLU A 137 -4.96 -2.36 -12.11
N GLN A 138 -4.16 -3.17 -11.39
CA GLN A 138 -4.63 -4.43 -10.81
C GLN A 138 -4.70 -4.30 -9.30
N SER A 139 -5.73 -4.89 -8.70
CA SER A 139 -5.94 -4.88 -7.25
C SER A 139 -6.12 -6.29 -6.71
N LEU A 140 -5.48 -6.57 -5.59
CA LEU A 140 -5.61 -7.81 -4.84
C LEU A 140 -6.05 -7.51 -3.42
N LEU A 141 -7.05 -8.24 -2.94
CA LEU A 141 -7.48 -8.26 -1.54
C LEU A 141 -6.97 -9.57 -0.92
N ILE A 142 -6.24 -9.44 0.19
CA ILE A 142 -5.67 -10.57 0.92
C ILE A 142 -6.59 -10.81 2.12
N HIS A 143 -7.40 -11.86 2.03
CA HIS A 143 -8.26 -12.26 3.12
C HIS A 143 -7.43 -13.03 4.15
N SER A 144 -7.37 -12.50 5.38
CA SER A 144 -6.89 -13.27 6.51
C SER A 144 -8.07 -14.07 7.08
N GLY A 145 -7.93 -15.39 7.26
CA GLY A 145 -8.99 -16.28 7.74
C GLY A 145 -9.52 -16.00 9.16
N GLY A 146 -9.10 -14.88 9.77
CA GLY A 146 -9.45 -14.44 11.12
C GLY A 146 -10.68 -13.54 11.24
N ASP A 147 -11.58 -13.49 10.25
CA ASP A 147 -12.90 -12.86 10.37
C ASP A 147 -13.85 -13.71 11.25
N LYS A 148 -13.46 -13.96 12.50
CA LYS A 148 -14.37 -14.34 13.57
C LYS A 148 -14.36 -13.26 14.64
N ASP A 149 -15.52 -12.61 14.74
CA ASP A 149 -15.99 -11.73 15.82
C ASP A 149 -15.40 -10.31 15.87
N SER A 150 -15.85 -9.50 14.91
CA SER A 150 -15.88 -8.04 14.99
C SER A 150 -16.84 -7.55 16.09
N ASN A 151 -16.56 -7.86 17.36
CA ASN A 151 -17.29 -7.33 18.51
C ASN A 151 -16.44 -7.04 19.76
N SER A 152 -15.10 -6.97 19.64
CA SER A 152 -14.27 -6.38 20.68
C SER A 152 -13.84 -4.96 20.30
N LYS A 153 -14.52 -3.97 20.88
CA LYS A 153 -14.03 -2.60 20.98
C LYS A 153 -12.74 -2.59 21.81
N GLU A 154 -11.58 -2.80 21.22
CA GLU A 154 -10.31 -2.50 21.87
C GLU A 154 -9.68 -1.23 21.33
N LYS A 155 -9.38 -0.32 22.28
CA LYS A 155 -8.76 0.99 22.11
C LYS A 155 -7.39 0.89 21.40
N PRO A 156 -6.91 1.96 20.75
CA PRO A 156 -5.57 1.97 20.16
C PRO A 156 -4.52 1.97 21.27
N VAL A 157 -3.86 0.83 21.49
CA VAL A 157 -2.78 0.68 22.46
C VAL A 157 -1.43 0.85 21.77
N SER A 158 -0.73 1.91 22.20
CA SER A 158 0.71 2.22 22.13
C SER A 158 1.61 1.57 21.05
N LEU A 159 2.28 2.46 20.31
CA LEU A 159 3.33 2.29 19.28
C LEU A 159 4.52 1.36 19.58
N HIS A 160 4.64 0.76 20.77
CA HIS A 160 5.74 -0.13 21.14
C HIS A 160 5.41 -1.63 20.99
N LYS A 161 4.19 -1.98 20.56
CA LYS A 161 3.75 -3.36 20.25
C LYS A 161 3.96 -3.77 18.78
N ASP A 162 4.35 -2.84 17.91
CA ASP A 162 4.30 -3.02 16.45
C ASP A 162 5.18 -4.16 15.92
N TRP A 163 6.33 -4.46 16.55
CA TRP A 163 7.18 -5.59 16.15
C TRP A 163 6.56 -6.96 16.44
N GLN A 164 5.70 -7.08 17.45
CA GLN A 164 4.99 -8.33 17.74
C GLN A 164 3.86 -8.63 16.73
N THR A 165 3.66 -7.76 15.73
CA THR A 165 2.48 -7.70 14.86
C THR A 165 2.73 -8.17 13.42
N CYS A 166 3.97 -8.47 13.01
CA CYS A 166 4.25 -9.05 11.69
C CYS A 166 3.98 -10.57 11.64
N MET A 167 2.78 -10.99 12.09
CA MET A 167 2.33 -12.39 11.96
C MET A 167 1.92 -12.73 10.53
N TYR A 168 1.49 -11.71 9.78
CA TYR A 168 1.09 -11.80 8.38
C TYR A 168 2.20 -11.20 7.54
N VAL A 169 2.88 -12.03 6.75
CA VAL A 169 3.97 -11.59 5.89
C VAL A 169 3.60 -11.88 4.45
N SER A 170 3.71 -10.88 3.58
CA SER A 170 3.48 -11.00 2.14
C SER A 170 4.79 -10.87 1.39
N PHE A 171 5.05 -11.83 0.49
CA PHE A 171 6.19 -11.85 -0.42
C PHE A 171 5.68 -11.49 -1.80
N LEU A 172 6.12 -10.34 -2.29
CA LEU A 172 5.73 -9.80 -3.57
C LEU A 172 6.84 -10.00 -4.59
N ASP A 173 6.61 -10.80 -5.63
CA ASP A 173 7.55 -10.99 -6.74
C ASP A 173 7.62 -9.71 -7.59
N MET A 174 8.75 -9.02 -7.60
CA MET A 174 8.91 -7.78 -8.35
C MET A 174 8.80 -7.97 -9.87
N ALA A 175 8.95 -9.19 -10.40
CA ALA A 175 8.76 -9.47 -11.82
C ALA A 175 7.32 -9.25 -12.29
N LEU A 176 6.32 -9.20 -11.39
CA LEU A 176 4.91 -8.92 -11.76
C LEU A 176 4.73 -7.56 -12.46
N PHE A 177 5.61 -6.59 -12.20
CA PHE A 177 5.55 -5.28 -12.86
C PHE A 177 5.99 -5.31 -14.32
N ASN A 178 6.59 -6.42 -14.77
CA ASN A 178 6.94 -6.68 -16.17
C ASN A 178 5.71 -7.03 -17.03
N ARG A 179 4.57 -7.32 -16.38
CA ARG A 179 3.25 -7.58 -17.00
C ARG A 179 3.16 -8.83 -17.87
N ASP A 180 3.90 -9.88 -17.51
CA ASP A 180 3.78 -11.20 -18.14
C ASP A 180 2.59 -12.02 -17.62
N SER A 181 1.92 -11.58 -16.54
CA SER A 181 0.82 -12.30 -15.90
C SER A 181 -0.13 -11.40 -15.10
N SER A 182 -1.33 -11.93 -14.80
CA SER A 182 -2.30 -11.32 -13.88
C SER A 182 -1.88 -11.55 -12.42
N LEU A 183 -2.11 -10.56 -11.56
CA LEU A 183 -1.83 -10.62 -10.14
C LEU A 183 -2.59 -11.78 -9.47
N LYS A 184 -1.85 -12.67 -8.80
CA LYS A 184 -2.35 -13.82 -8.07
C LYS A 184 -1.71 -13.87 -6.69
N SER A 185 -2.37 -14.57 -5.77
CA SER A 185 -1.78 -14.88 -4.48
C SER A 185 -2.25 -16.20 -3.92
N TYR A 186 -1.43 -16.81 -3.07
CA TYR A 186 -1.85 -17.88 -2.17
C TYR A 186 -1.30 -17.60 -0.77
N SER A 187 -2.04 -18.03 0.24
CA SER A 187 -1.66 -17.86 1.64
C SER A 187 -1.54 -19.22 2.32
N ILE A 188 -0.53 -19.36 3.16
CA ILE A 188 -0.26 -20.54 3.97
C ILE A 188 -0.29 -20.10 5.43
N GLU A 189 -1.13 -20.76 6.22
CA GLU A 189 -1.29 -20.49 7.65
C GLU A 189 -0.45 -21.44 8.51
N ASN A 190 -0.22 -21.07 9.77
CA ASN A 190 0.40 -21.90 10.80
C ASN A 190 1.86 -22.32 10.52
N ILE A 191 2.63 -21.43 9.91
CA ILE A 191 4.05 -21.67 9.65
C ILE A 191 4.84 -21.41 10.94
N ALA A 192 5.54 -22.44 11.44
CA ALA A 192 6.31 -22.36 12.68
C ALA A 192 7.76 -21.90 12.44
N SER A 193 8.32 -22.20 11.27
CA SER A 193 9.67 -21.76 10.87
C SER A 193 9.75 -21.58 9.36
N ILE A 194 9.57 -20.35 8.90
CA ILE A 194 9.61 -20.06 7.47
C ILE A 194 11.00 -20.35 6.88
N ALA A 195 12.08 -20.18 7.65
CA ALA A 195 13.43 -20.52 7.21
C ALA A 195 13.64 -22.03 6.93
N ASN A 196 12.87 -22.90 7.60
CA ASN A 196 12.91 -24.34 7.37
C ASN A 196 11.94 -24.77 6.27
N ASP A 197 10.76 -24.14 6.23
CA ASP A 197 9.70 -24.49 5.29
C ASP A 197 9.96 -23.90 3.89
N PHE A 198 10.79 -22.84 3.80
CA PHE A 198 11.16 -22.13 2.56
C PHE A 198 12.68 -21.84 2.50
N PRO A 199 13.52 -22.87 2.42
CA PRO A 199 14.99 -22.74 2.54
C PRO A 199 15.64 -21.92 1.41
N ASP A 200 15.00 -21.88 0.24
CA ASP A 200 15.49 -21.20 -0.97
C ASP A 200 15.27 -19.67 -0.94
N PHE A 201 14.44 -19.19 -0.02
CA PHE A 201 14.11 -17.79 0.10
C PHE A 201 14.97 -17.16 1.21
N SER A 202 16.12 -16.65 0.81
CA SER A 202 17.12 -16.02 1.70
C SER A 202 16.55 -14.89 2.58
N TYR A 203 15.51 -14.20 2.11
CA TYR A 203 14.77 -13.17 2.85
C TYR A 203 14.16 -13.67 4.17
N PHE A 204 13.86 -14.97 4.30
CA PHE A 204 13.32 -15.51 5.55
C PHE A 204 14.38 -15.73 6.62
N LYS A 205 15.67 -15.77 6.24
CA LYS A 205 16.78 -15.92 7.19
C LYS A 205 17.08 -14.62 7.93
N THR A 206 16.75 -13.48 7.32
CA THR A 206 16.94 -12.15 7.92
C THR A 206 15.74 -11.70 8.75
N PHE A 207 14.60 -12.38 8.63
CA PHE A 207 13.42 -12.07 9.42
C PHE A 207 13.60 -12.54 10.87
N PRO A 208 13.53 -11.65 11.88
CA PRO A 208 13.67 -12.03 13.28
C PRO A 208 12.43 -12.79 13.75
N MET A 209 12.43 -14.10 13.52
CA MET A 209 11.33 -14.98 13.86
C MET A 209 11.42 -15.38 15.34
N SER A 210 10.36 -15.11 16.10
CA SER A 210 10.18 -15.75 17.40
C SER A 210 9.66 -17.18 17.16
N SER A 211 10.41 -18.18 17.62
CA SER A 211 10.17 -19.62 17.40
C SER A 211 8.85 -20.18 17.93
N ASN A 212 8.09 -19.39 18.70
CA ASN A 212 6.91 -19.86 19.43
C ASN A 212 5.60 -19.28 18.89
N LYS A 213 5.62 -18.66 17.70
CA LYS A 213 4.46 -17.99 17.09
C LYS A 213 4.17 -18.58 15.72
N SER A 214 2.89 -18.78 15.41
CA SER A 214 2.43 -19.17 14.07
C SER A 214 2.33 -17.94 13.18
N TYR A 215 2.82 -18.06 11.95
CA TYR A 215 2.77 -17.00 10.94
C TYR A 215 1.88 -17.41 9.77
N VAL A 216 1.32 -16.41 9.11
CA VAL A 216 0.65 -16.56 7.82
C VAL A 216 1.54 -15.93 6.76
N VAL A 217 1.94 -16.73 5.78
CA VAL A 217 2.75 -16.27 4.65
C VAL A 217 1.88 -16.22 3.42
N THR A 218 1.83 -15.05 2.78
CA THR A 218 1.18 -14.87 1.48
C THR A 218 2.26 -14.69 0.43
N VAL A 219 2.19 -15.43 -0.66
CA VAL A 219 3.04 -15.23 -1.84
C VAL A 219 2.20 -14.61 -2.94
N ILE A 220 2.70 -13.54 -3.53
CA ILE A 220 2.03 -12.71 -4.54
C ILE A 220 2.92 -12.67 -5.79
N TYR A 221 2.35 -13.00 -6.94
CA TYR A 221 3.06 -13.16 -8.22
C TYR A 221 2.15 -12.83 -9.41
#